data_AF-A0A7X8V8R5-F1
#
_entry.id   AF-A0A7X8V8R5-F1
#
_cell.length_a   1.000
_cell.length_b   1.000
_cell.length_c   1.000
_cell.angle_alpha   90.00
_cell.angle_beta   90.00
_cell.angle_gamma   90.00
#
_symmetry.space_group_name_H-M   'P 1'
#
loop_
_entity.id
_entity.type
_entity.pdbx_description
1 polymer ?
#
loop_
_entity_poly.entity_id
_entity_poly.type
_entity_poly.pdbx_seq_one_letter_code
_entity_poly.pdbx_strand_id
1 'polypeptide(L)'
;MKKILLALVATAALFTACEEWQPVGTFKYSEPEELPLVTDADMAGYGPRTTIKDLCGRYVNGTPLKLESGWIKGQVISNDASGNIYRSLYIQDETGGIEIKTGRTNSSNEYKMGQWVYVKLGGLTLGMYGFKTGTYGGQGMIQLGLTDQSGAYETAYIDLPLIVDSHILKGEMGTPVVPVKLTAAQLPGKNDTQATNKYIGTLVELEGLKYGNEIFTLIYLSYSQDTKAATNRIFLSGKTWGITTWGLSKEKMGKLLEAGTWDEAYVGSGNETHGKV
;
A
#
# COMPACT_ATOMS: atom_id res chain seq x y z
N MET A 1 58.69 -32.45 25.71
CA MET A 1 58.51 -32.03 24.30
C MET A 1 57.06 -31.65 23.94
N LYS A 2 56.02 -32.40 24.32
CA LYS A 2 54.60 -32.03 24.01
C LYS A 2 54.04 -30.77 24.70
N LYS A 3 54.54 -30.37 25.87
CA LYS A 3 54.07 -29.17 26.58
C LYS A 3 54.64 -27.84 26.05
N ILE A 4 55.74 -27.89 25.29
CA ILE A 4 56.39 -26.70 24.72
C ILE A 4 55.75 -26.34 23.37
N LEU A 5 55.28 -27.33 22.60
CA LEU A 5 54.57 -27.10 21.34
C LEU A 5 53.20 -26.43 21.54
N LEU A 6 52.49 -26.76 22.61
CA LEU A 6 51.16 -26.17 22.89
C LEU A 6 51.25 -24.69 23.31
N ALA A 7 52.35 -24.31 23.98
CA ALA A 7 52.61 -22.93 24.35
C ALA A 7 52.89 -22.05 23.12
N LEU A 8 53.65 -22.54 22.14
CA LEU A 8 54.00 -21.81 20.91
C LEU A 8 52.80 -21.57 19.97
N VAL A 9 51.84 -22.52 19.91
CA VAL A 9 50.62 -22.36 19.09
C VAL A 9 49.65 -21.36 19.74
N ALA A 10 49.61 -21.29 21.07
CA ALA A 10 48.79 -20.30 21.79
C ALA A 10 49.34 -18.88 21.65
N THR A 11 50.67 -18.68 21.62
CA THR A 11 51.26 -17.35 21.39
C THR A 11 51.09 -16.87 19.96
N ALA A 12 51.13 -17.76 18.95
CA ALA A 12 50.90 -17.37 17.56
C ALA A 12 49.46 -16.92 17.29
N ALA A 13 48.47 -17.50 17.97
CA ALA A 13 47.06 -17.11 17.86
C ALA A 13 46.72 -15.78 18.59
N LEU A 14 47.57 -15.34 19.53
CA LEU A 14 47.38 -14.08 20.27
C LEU A 14 47.90 -12.86 19.49
N PHE A 15 48.77 -13.04 18.49
CA PHE A 15 49.23 -11.96 17.62
C PHE A 15 48.38 -11.76 16.35
N THR A 16 47.45 -12.66 16.05
CA THR A 16 46.52 -12.49 14.91
C THR A 16 45.12 -12.00 15.32
N ALA A 17 44.87 -11.82 16.62
CA ALA A 17 43.55 -11.45 17.15
C ALA A 17 43.41 -9.95 17.47
N CYS A 18 44.42 -9.13 17.16
CA CYS A 18 44.37 -7.70 17.37
C CYS A 18 45.00 -6.97 16.17
N GLU A 19 44.41 -7.10 14.98
CA GLU A 19 44.33 -5.90 14.15
C GLU A 19 43.34 -5.00 14.87
N GLU A 20 43.88 -4.16 15.75
CA GLU A 20 43.20 -2.97 16.23
C GLU A 20 42.63 -2.31 14.98
N TRP A 21 41.30 -2.28 14.91
CA TRP A 21 40.53 -1.62 13.87
C TRP A 21 41.29 -0.34 13.55
N GLN A 22 41.97 -0.28 12.39
CA GLN A 22 42.60 0.95 11.91
C GLN A 22 41.56 2.02 12.20
N PRO A 23 41.87 3.15 12.88
CA PRO A 23 40.86 4.16 13.12
C PRO A 23 40.27 4.42 11.74
N VAL A 24 39.02 3.99 11.52
CA VAL A 24 38.36 4.31 10.26
C VAL A 24 38.48 5.79 10.28
N GLY A 25 39.24 6.32 9.32
CA GLY A 25 39.37 7.74 9.21
C GLY A 25 37.94 8.22 9.31
N THR A 26 37.66 9.17 10.19
CA THR A 26 36.56 10.07 9.92
C THR A 26 37.01 10.81 8.66
N PHE A 27 37.03 10.09 7.53
CA PHE A 27 37.05 10.63 6.21
C PHE A 27 35.84 11.54 6.31
N LYS A 28 36.11 12.84 6.37
CA LYS A 28 35.10 13.83 6.07
C LYS A 28 34.81 13.57 4.60
N TYR A 29 33.99 12.55 4.35
CA TYR A 29 33.39 12.34 3.06
C TYR A 29 32.76 13.69 2.75
N SER A 30 33.10 14.24 1.59
CA SER A 30 32.28 15.32 1.05
C SER A 30 30.83 14.90 1.20
N GLU A 31 29.97 15.84 1.62
CA GLU A 31 28.53 15.56 1.59
C GLU A 31 28.20 14.93 0.24
N PRO A 32 27.50 13.78 0.22
CA PRO A 32 27.16 13.13 -1.02
C PRO A 32 26.49 14.15 -1.91
N GLU A 33 26.92 14.21 -3.17
CA GLU A 33 26.33 15.12 -4.14
C GLU A 33 24.82 14.90 -4.16
N GLU A 34 24.05 15.95 -3.85
CA GLU A 34 22.60 15.84 -3.87
C GLU A 34 22.18 15.50 -5.30
N LEU A 35 21.45 14.39 -5.45
CA LEU A 35 20.93 14.01 -6.76
C LEU A 35 20.10 15.18 -7.31
N PRO A 36 20.35 15.62 -8.55
CA PRO A 36 19.65 16.77 -9.10
C PRO A 36 18.15 16.48 -9.13
N LEU A 37 17.38 17.46 -8.67
CA LEU A 37 15.93 17.41 -8.68
C LEU A 37 15.42 17.55 -10.11
N VAL A 38 14.44 16.73 -10.46
CA VAL A 38 13.89 16.66 -11.80
C VAL A 38 12.89 17.79 -12.02
N THR A 39 12.92 18.35 -13.23
CA THR A 39 12.03 19.39 -13.71
C THR A 39 11.18 18.89 -14.88
N ASP A 40 10.13 19.63 -15.25
CA ASP A 40 9.31 19.34 -16.42
C ASP A 40 10.15 19.24 -17.72
N ALA A 41 11.27 19.99 -17.82
CA ALA A 41 12.15 19.97 -19.00
C ALA A 41 12.88 18.63 -19.16
N ASP A 42 13.29 18.01 -18.07
CA ASP A 42 13.96 16.70 -18.05
C ASP A 42 13.04 15.57 -18.52
N MET A 43 11.71 15.81 -18.49
CA MET A 43 10.70 14.83 -18.87
C MET A 43 10.35 14.85 -20.37
N ALA A 44 10.84 15.84 -21.13
CA ALA A 44 10.47 16.04 -22.53
C ALA A 44 10.77 14.83 -23.44
N GLY A 45 11.80 14.03 -23.11
CA GLY A 45 12.19 12.84 -23.86
C GLY A 45 11.32 11.60 -23.62
N TYR A 46 10.41 11.60 -22.64
CA TYR A 46 9.64 10.42 -22.23
C TYR A 46 8.20 10.41 -22.75
N GLY A 47 7.84 11.35 -23.63
CA GLY A 47 6.51 11.48 -24.22
C GLY A 47 5.69 12.62 -23.60
N PRO A 48 4.38 12.72 -23.94
CA PRO A 48 3.55 13.84 -23.50
C PRO A 48 3.23 13.77 -22.00
N ARG A 49 3.16 14.94 -21.36
CA ARG A 49 2.57 15.09 -20.03
C ARG A 49 1.08 14.80 -20.12
N THR A 50 0.54 14.07 -19.15
CA THR A 50 -0.91 13.90 -18.96
C THR A 50 -1.29 14.25 -17.51
N THR A 51 -2.58 14.53 -17.28
CA THR A 51 -3.10 14.74 -15.92
C THR A 51 -3.44 13.38 -15.31
N ILE A 52 -3.48 13.30 -13.98
CA ILE A 52 -3.84 12.06 -13.29
C ILE A 52 -5.27 11.64 -13.66
N LYS A 53 -6.20 12.59 -13.73
CA LYS A 53 -7.59 12.34 -14.15
C LYS A 53 -7.66 11.76 -15.56
N ASP A 54 -6.94 12.34 -16.52
CA ASP A 54 -6.99 11.88 -17.91
C ASP A 54 -6.29 10.53 -18.07
N LEU A 55 -5.20 10.28 -17.32
CA LEU A 55 -4.58 8.97 -17.26
C LEU A 55 -5.57 7.90 -16.78
N CYS A 56 -6.22 8.14 -15.64
CA CYS A 56 -7.25 7.25 -15.11
C CYS A 56 -8.42 7.07 -16.10
N GLY A 57 -8.78 8.11 -16.85
CA GLY A 57 -9.83 8.05 -17.87
C GLY A 57 -9.51 7.15 -19.07
N ARG A 58 -8.25 6.74 -19.25
CA ARG A 58 -7.85 5.76 -20.29
C ARG A 58 -8.15 4.32 -19.91
N TYR A 59 -8.38 4.05 -18.63
CA TYR A 59 -8.64 2.70 -18.15
C TYR A 59 -10.06 2.25 -18.52
N VAL A 60 -10.17 1.00 -18.98
CA VAL A 60 -11.44 0.34 -19.26
C VAL A 60 -11.57 -0.85 -18.31
N ASN A 61 -12.71 -0.95 -17.63
CA ASN A 61 -12.95 -1.98 -16.62
C ASN A 61 -12.64 -3.40 -17.12
N GLY A 62 -11.81 -4.12 -16.36
CA GLY A 62 -11.38 -5.49 -16.66
C GLY A 62 -10.32 -5.58 -17.76
N THR A 63 -9.84 -4.44 -18.25
CA THR A 63 -8.85 -4.37 -19.35
C THR A 63 -7.64 -3.55 -18.89
N PRO A 64 -6.67 -4.16 -18.21
CA PRO A 64 -5.43 -3.47 -17.85
C PRO A 64 -4.72 -2.93 -19.09
N LEU A 65 -4.23 -1.70 -18.99
CA LEU A 65 -3.60 -0.98 -20.09
C LEU A 65 -2.11 -0.81 -19.83
N LYS A 66 -1.29 -1.50 -20.61
CA LYS A 66 0.15 -1.23 -20.65
C LYS A 66 0.39 0.10 -21.37
N LEU A 67 1.21 0.97 -20.77
CA LEU A 67 1.49 2.30 -21.26
C LEU A 67 2.83 2.29 -22.02
N GLU A 68 2.85 2.83 -23.22
CA GLU A 68 4.06 2.86 -24.07
C GLU A 68 4.95 4.06 -23.79
N SER A 69 4.36 5.21 -23.46
CA SER A 69 5.07 6.46 -23.18
C SER A 69 4.19 7.45 -22.41
N GLY A 70 4.79 8.59 -22.04
CA GLY A 70 4.17 9.68 -21.32
C GLY A 70 4.62 9.76 -19.86
N TRP A 71 4.19 10.80 -19.19
CA TRP A 71 4.49 11.02 -17.77
C TRP A 71 3.39 11.83 -17.08
N ILE A 72 3.30 11.64 -15.76
CA ILE A 72 2.48 12.46 -14.85
C ILE A 72 3.38 13.12 -13.81
N LYS A 73 2.86 14.18 -13.19
CA LYS A 73 3.48 14.90 -12.08
C LYS A 73 2.44 15.09 -10.99
N GLY A 74 2.82 14.84 -9.75
CA GLY A 74 1.93 15.04 -8.60
C GLY A 74 2.72 15.23 -7.31
N GLN A 75 2.06 15.79 -6.30
CA GLN A 75 2.58 15.90 -4.95
C GLN A 75 2.30 14.63 -4.15
N VAL A 76 3.28 14.20 -3.38
CA VAL A 76 3.15 13.07 -2.46
C VAL A 76 2.18 13.39 -1.34
N ILE A 77 1.18 12.53 -1.15
CA ILE A 77 0.12 12.66 -0.13
C ILE A 77 0.03 11.48 0.84
N SER A 78 0.86 10.46 0.65
CA SER A 78 0.94 9.30 1.54
C SER A 78 2.25 9.26 2.32
N ASN A 79 2.17 8.68 3.51
CA ASN A 79 3.31 8.40 4.37
C ASN A 79 3.11 7.00 4.99
N ASP A 80 4.15 6.17 4.94
CA ASP A 80 4.15 4.80 5.47
C ASP A 80 4.74 4.68 6.88
N ALA A 81 5.13 5.79 7.52
CA ALA A 81 5.76 5.81 8.84
C ALA A 81 4.90 5.16 9.95
N SER A 82 3.57 5.17 9.80
CA SER A 82 2.64 4.49 10.72
C SER A 82 2.25 3.06 10.29
N GLY A 83 2.82 2.56 9.18
CA GLY A 83 2.55 1.23 8.63
C GLY A 83 1.25 1.07 7.85
N ASN A 84 0.45 2.14 7.68
CA ASN A 84 -0.89 2.05 7.07
C ASN A 84 -0.89 2.08 5.53
N ILE A 85 0.07 2.77 4.91
CA ILE A 85 0.25 2.79 3.44
C ILE A 85 1.48 1.96 3.09
N TYR A 86 1.32 0.64 3.07
CA TYR A 86 2.43 -0.28 2.88
C TYR A 86 2.72 -0.53 1.40
N ARG A 87 3.97 -0.35 0.97
CA ARG A 87 4.46 -0.68 -0.40
C ARG A 87 3.81 0.08 -1.55
N SER A 88 3.11 1.16 -1.23
CA SER A 88 2.44 2.03 -2.19
C SER A 88 2.80 3.49 -1.93
N LEU A 89 2.75 4.29 -2.99
CA LEU A 89 2.90 5.74 -2.95
C LEU A 89 1.67 6.37 -3.58
N TYR A 90 1.04 7.31 -2.87
CA TYR A 90 -0.08 8.10 -3.40
C TYR A 90 0.42 9.49 -3.76
N ILE A 91 0.04 9.91 -4.95
CA ILE A 91 0.31 11.25 -5.45
C ILE A 91 -0.99 11.88 -5.95
N GLN A 92 -1.06 13.20 -5.92
CA GLN A 92 -2.16 13.95 -6.54
C GLN A 92 -1.67 15.18 -7.27
N ASP A 93 -2.41 15.57 -8.29
CA ASP A 93 -2.31 16.86 -8.98
C ASP A 93 -3.61 17.64 -8.74
N GLU A 94 -3.82 18.73 -9.48
CA GLU A 94 -5.03 19.54 -9.36
C GLU A 94 -6.29 18.82 -9.87
N THR A 95 -6.14 17.71 -10.59
CA THR A 95 -7.21 17.00 -11.30
C THR A 95 -7.68 15.73 -10.60
N GLY A 96 -6.80 15.06 -9.85
CA GLY A 96 -7.11 13.82 -9.14
C GLY A 96 -5.89 13.17 -8.48
N GLY A 97 -6.09 11.97 -7.93
CA GLY A 97 -5.04 11.23 -7.25
C GLY A 97 -4.97 9.77 -7.71
N ILE A 98 -3.79 9.18 -7.54
CA ILE A 98 -3.50 7.82 -8.00
C ILE A 98 -2.52 7.12 -7.07
N GLU A 99 -2.71 5.81 -6.93
CA GLU A 99 -1.78 4.92 -6.26
C GLU A 99 -0.72 4.39 -7.23
N ILE A 100 0.52 4.34 -6.77
CA ILE A 100 1.65 3.71 -7.46
C ILE A 100 2.17 2.58 -6.58
N LYS A 101 2.17 1.36 -7.11
CA LYS A 101 2.60 0.14 -6.43
C LYS A 101 4.11 0.03 -6.47
N THR A 102 4.80 0.85 -5.70
CA THR A 102 6.27 0.95 -5.71
C THR A 102 6.92 -0.34 -5.23
N GLY A 103 6.31 -1.05 -4.28
CA GLY A 103 6.91 -2.21 -3.64
C GLY A 103 7.89 -1.87 -2.51
N ARG A 104 8.19 -0.59 -2.30
CA ARG A 104 9.18 -0.12 -1.32
C ARG A 104 8.62 -0.03 0.08
N THR A 105 9.48 -0.29 1.06
CA THR A 105 9.16 -0.06 2.48
C THR A 105 9.95 1.14 2.98
N ASN A 106 9.44 1.83 4.00
CA ASN A 106 10.01 3.06 4.54
C ASN A 106 10.10 4.19 3.50
N SER A 107 9.10 4.26 2.62
CA SER A 107 8.98 5.27 1.55
C SER A 107 8.97 6.69 2.11
N SER A 108 8.54 6.88 3.36
CA SER A 108 8.58 8.14 4.11
C SER A 108 9.98 8.72 4.32
N ASN A 109 11.02 7.90 4.26
CA ASN A 109 12.40 8.37 4.29
C ASN A 109 12.82 8.98 2.95
N GLU A 110 12.24 8.51 1.84
CA GLU A 110 12.62 8.88 0.47
C GLU A 110 11.73 9.96 -0.14
N TYR A 111 10.42 9.86 0.11
CA TYR A 111 9.38 10.75 -0.43
C TYR A 111 8.70 11.48 0.71
N LYS A 112 8.85 12.81 0.71
CA LYS A 112 8.28 13.66 1.77
C LYS A 112 6.90 14.16 1.39
N MET A 113 6.02 14.36 2.38
CA MET A 113 4.70 14.94 2.13
C MET A 113 4.83 16.31 1.43
N GLY A 114 4.09 16.51 0.34
CA GLY A 114 4.16 17.72 -0.49
C GLY A 114 5.28 17.75 -1.52
N GLN A 115 6.23 16.81 -1.48
CA GLN A 115 7.28 16.71 -2.49
C GLN A 115 6.67 16.39 -3.85
N TRP A 116 7.11 17.10 -4.89
CA TRP A 116 6.73 16.78 -6.25
C TRP A 116 7.48 15.54 -6.71
N VAL A 117 6.77 14.66 -7.40
CA VAL A 117 7.37 13.51 -8.09
C VAL A 117 6.86 13.44 -9.53
N TYR A 118 7.74 12.98 -10.41
CA TYR A 118 7.46 12.72 -11.81
C TYR A 118 7.45 11.22 -12.04
N VAL A 119 6.42 10.71 -12.70
CA VAL A 119 6.26 9.28 -12.95
C VAL A 119 6.28 9.02 -14.44
N LYS A 120 7.32 8.33 -14.92
CA LYS A 120 7.37 7.84 -16.31
C LYS A 120 6.42 6.68 -16.46
N LEU A 121 5.55 6.75 -17.47
CA LEU A 121 4.51 5.77 -17.71
C LEU A 121 4.96 4.62 -18.61
N GLY A 122 5.90 4.86 -19.53
CA GLY A 122 6.33 3.86 -20.51
C GLY A 122 6.87 2.60 -19.86
N GLY A 123 6.21 1.46 -20.07
CA GLY A 123 6.51 0.17 -19.46
C GLY A 123 5.68 -0.18 -18.21
N LEU A 124 4.97 0.79 -17.62
CA LEU A 124 4.01 0.56 -16.54
C LEU A 124 2.65 0.14 -17.08
N THR A 125 1.83 -0.41 -16.20
CA THR A 125 0.48 -0.87 -16.47
C THR A 125 -0.50 -0.16 -15.56
N LEU A 126 -1.55 0.38 -16.17
CA LEU A 126 -2.72 0.93 -15.51
C LEU A 126 -3.73 -0.20 -15.30
N GLY A 127 -4.12 -0.45 -14.06
CA GLY A 127 -5.14 -1.46 -13.75
C GLY A 127 -5.95 -1.06 -12.54
N MET A 128 -6.92 -1.90 -12.17
CA MET A 128 -7.90 -1.57 -11.15
C MET A 128 -7.92 -2.60 -10.02
N TYR A 129 -8.14 -2.10 -8.81
CA TYR A 129 -8.39 -2.92 -7.64
C TYR A 129 -9.74 -2.58 -7.00
N GLY A 130 -10.43 -3.60 -6.48
CA GLY A 130 -11.62 -3.40 -5.66
C GLY A 130 -12.90 -3.08 -6.43
N PHE A 131 -12.95 -3.33 -7.74
CA PHE A 131 -14.19 -3.24 -8.52
C PHE A 131 -15.25 -4.21 -7.99
N LYS A 132 -16.47 -3.70 -7.82
CA LYS A 132 -17.62 -4.48 -7.34
C LYS A 132 -18.85 -4.18 -8.17
N THR A 133 -19.61 -5.23 -8.49
CA THR A 133 -20.93 -5.14 -9.15
C THR A 133 -22.07 -5.41 -8.16
N GLY A 134 -23.32 -5.23 -8.59
CA GLY A 134 -24.50 -5.54 -7.78
C GLY A 134 -24.81 -4.48 -6.70
N THR A 135 -25.52 -4.87 -5.64
CA THR A 135 -26.06 -3.95 -4.61
C THR A 135 -24.99 -3.13 -3.89
N TYR A 136 -23.85 -3.74 -3.56
CA TYR A 136 -22.73 -3.11 -2.85
C TYR A 136 -21.66 -2.52 -3.77
N GLY A 137 -22.00 -2.26 -5.04
CA GLY A 137 -21.04 -1.95 -6.10
C GLY A 137 -20.15 -0.72 -5.86
N GLY A 138 -19.13 -0.60 -6.70
CA GLY A 138 -18.16 0.50 -6.70
C GLY A 138 -17.17 0.31 -7.84
N GLN A 139 -16.67 1.39 -8.43
CA GLN A 139 -15.75 1.33 -9.58
C GLN A 139 -14.29 1.09 -9.20
N GLY A 140 -14.02 0.59 -7.99
CA GLY A 140 -12.66 0.34 -7.51
C GLY A 140 -11.76 1.58 -7.48
N MET A 141 -10.46 1.34 -7.43
CA MET A 141 -9.43 2.36 -7.57
C MET A 141 -8.46 1.91 -8.65
N ILE A 142 -8.20 2.80 -9.61
CA ILE A 142 -7.16 2.64 -10.63
C ILE A 142 -5.79 2.88 -9.99
N GLN A 143 -4.83 2.02 -10.33
CA GLN A 143 -3.49 1.95 -9.78
C GLN A 143 -2.46 1.84 -10.92
N LEU A 144 -1.24 2.32 -10.67
CA LEU A 144 -0.07 2.12 -11.52
C LEU A 144 0.87 1.06 -10.92
N GLY A 145 1.37 0.17 -11.76
CA GLY A 145 2.37 -0.83 -11.38
C GLY A 145 2.99 -1.51 -12.60
N LEU A 146 3.53 -2.71 -12.41
CA LEU A 146 3.92 -3.58 -13.53
C LEU A 146 2.76 -4.48 -13.94
N THR A 147 2.83 -5.09 -15.11
CA THR A 147 1.92 -6.18 -15.48
C THR A 147 2.13 -7.38 -14.56
N ASP A 148 1.07 -7.83 -13.91
CA ASP A 148 1.09 -9.10 -13.17
C ASP A 148 1.14 -10.28 -14.14
N GLN A 149 2.24 -11.04 -14.09
CA GLN A 149 2.46 -12.19 -14.96
C GLN A 149 1.59 -13.40 -14.56
N SER A 150 1.08 -13.43 -13.32
CA SER A 150 0.22 -14.53 -12.87
C SER A 150 -1.22 -14.41 -13.37
N GLY A 151 -1.63 -13.21 -13.78
CA GLY A 151 -3.01 -12.88 -14.12
C GLY A 151 -3.98 -12.86 -12.93
N ALA A 152 -3.48 -13.00 -11.70
CA ALA A 152 -4.31 -12.96 -10.49
C ALA A 152 -4.80 -11.55 -10.18
N TYR A 153 -4.04 -10.54 -10.61
CA TYR A 153 -4.36 -9.12 -10.48
C TYR A 153 -4.11 -8.40 -11.81
N GLU A 154 -4.67 -7.20 -11.95
CA GLU A 154 -4.41 -6.36 -13.12
C GLU A 154 -3.03 -5.69 -13.09
N THR A 155 -2.46 -5.50 -11.89
CA THR A 155 -1.14 -4.88 -11.66
C THR A 155 -0.37 -5.57 -10.54
N ALA A 156 0.94 -5.67 -10.72
CA ALA A 156 1.93 -6.09 -9.74
C ALA A 156 2.73 -4.89 -9.20
N TYR A 157 3.43 -5.08 -8.09
CA TYR A 157 4.39 -4.11 -7.58
C TYR A 157 5.60 -4.00 -8.51
N ILE A 158 6.22 -2.81 -8.53
CA ILE A 158 7.47 -2.58 -9.28
C ILE A 158 8.64 -3.30 -8.59
N ASP A 159 8.69 -3.25 -7.25
CA ASP A 159 9.59 -3.96 -6.32
C ASP A 159 11.09 -3.69 -6.46
N LEU A 160 11.65 -3.78 -7.66
CA LEU A 160 13.07 -3.61 -7.89
C LEU A 160 13.46 -2.13 -7.76
N PRO A 161 14.31 -1.74 -6.78
CA PRO A 161 14.62 -0.34 -6.52
C PRO A 161 15.08 0.41 -7.76
N LEU A 162 15.94 -0.19 -8.58
CA LEU A 162 16.43 0.43 -9.82
C LEU A 162 15.30 0.77 -10.81
N ILE A 163 14.26 -0.06 -10.91
CA ILE A 163 13.10 0.23 -11.77
C ILE A 163 12.23 1.30 -11.12
N VAL A 164 12.05 1.27 -9.80
CA VAL A 164 11.33 2.33 -9.10
C VAL A 164 12.02 3.69 -9.32
N ASP A 165 13.35 3.78 -9.15
CA ASP A 165 14.10 5.03 -9.31
C ASP A 165 14.16 5.49 -10.77
N SER A 166 14.05 4.58 -11.74
CA SER A 166 14.02 4.96 -13.16
C SER A 166 12.66 5.54 -13.58
N HIS A 167 11.59 5.13 -12.91
CA HIS A 167 10.22 5.57 -13.17
C HIS A 167 9.73 6.71 -12.28
N ILE A 168 10.07 6.72 -11.00
CA ILE A 168 9.60 7.69 -9.99
C ILE A 168 10.77 8.60 -9.65
N LEU A 169 10.73 9.79 -10.23
CA LEU A 169 11.79 10.78 -10.11
C LEU A 169 11.39 11.88 -9.13
N LYS A 170 12.31 12.23 -8.23
CA LYS A 170 12.10 13.27 -7.22
C LYS A 170 12.23 14.66 -7.84
N GLY A 171 11.21 15.47 -7.64
CA GLY A 171 11.21 16.90 -7.93
C GLY A 171 11.40 17.73 -6.67
N GLU A 172 11.16 19.03 -6.83
CA GLU A 172 11.25 20.02 -5.76
C GLU A 172 10.36 19.72 -4.56
N MET A 173 10.82 20.18 -3.40
CA MET A 173 10.04 20.11 -2.17
C MET A 173 8.94 21.17 -2.20
N GLY A 174 7.69 20.73 -2.40
CA GLY A 174 6.52 21.61 -2.35
C GLY A 174 5.98 21.78 -0.94
N THR A 175 4.99 22.67 -0.80
CA THR A 175 4.19 22.75 0.42
C THR A 175 3.28 21.50 0.49
N PRO A 176 3.14 20.85 1.66
CA PRO A 176 2.20 19.74 1.84
C PRO A 176 0.79 20.10 1.39
N VAL A 177 0.16 19.17 0.68
CA VAL A 177 -1.24 19.30 0.25
C VAL A 177 -2.13 19.46 1.48
N VAL A 178 -3.00 20.48 1.45
CA VAL A 178 -4.05 20.65 2.46
C VAL A 178 -5.23 19.74 2.10
N PRO A 179 -5.68 18.86 3.02
CA PRO A 179 -6.82 17.98 2.77
C PRO A 179 -8.09 18.76 2.42
N VAL A 180 -8.85 18.26 1.44
CA VAL A 180 -10.18 18.83 1.13
C VAL A 180 -11.20 18.29 2.11
N LYS A 181 -11.89 19.17 2.84
CA LYS A 181 -12.97 18.80 3.74
C LYS A 181 -14.20 18.35 2.96
N LEU A 182 -14.67 17.13 3.22
CA LEU A 182 -15.85 16.56 2.59
C LEU A 182 -16.92 16.22 3.62
N THR A 183 -18.16 16.47 3.23
CA THR A 183 -19.37 15.98 3.89
C THR A 183 -19.79 14.63 3.30
N ALA A 184 -20.66 13.89 3.99
CA ALA A 184 -21.18 12.62 3.51
C ALA A 184 -21.84 12.70 2.12
N ALA A 185 -22.45 13.84 1.78
CA ALA A 185 -23.09 14.06 0.48
C ALA A 185 -22.10 14.25 -0.68
N GLN A 186 -20.83 14.52 -0.38
CA GLN A 186 -19.76 14.70 -1.37
C GLN A 186 -18.92 13.43 -1.57
N LEU A 187 -19.24 12.35 -0.84
CA LEU A 187 -18.58 11.07 -1.03
C LEU A 187 -18.92 10.50 -2.41
N PRO A 188 -17.97 9.78 -3.04
CA PRO A 188 -18.19 9.18 -4.35
C PRO A 188 -19.39 8.24 -4.38
N GLY A 189 -20.19 8.35 -5.44
CA GLY A 189 -21.28 7.43 -5.73
C GLY A 189 -20.79 6.09 -6.25
N LYS A 190 -21.70 5.12 -6.33
CA LYS A 190 -21.44 3.75 -6.81
C LYS A 190 -20.78 3.65 -8.19
N ASN A 191 -21.05 4.63 -9.06
CA ASN A 191 -20.57 4.66 -10.46
C ASN A 191 -19.43 5.66 -10.67
N ASP A 192 -19.00 6.35 -9.61
CA ASP A 192 -17.92 7.32 -9.74
C ASP A 192 -16.58 6.62 -9.90
N THR A 193 -15.75 7.16 -10.79
CA THR A 193 -14.36 6.75 -11.02
C THR A 193 -13.44 7.94 -10.75
N GLN A 194 -12.12 7.72 -10.72
CA GLN A 194 -11.16 8.82 -10.66
C GLN A 194 -11.27 9.79 -11.85
N ALA A 195 -11.88 9.37 -12.96
CA ALA A 195 -12.13 10.23 -14.12
C ALA A 195 -13.38 11.11 -13.97
N THR A 196 -14.35 10.72 -13.13
CA THR A 196 -15.60 11.46 -12.91
C THR A 196 -15.65 12.20 -11.57
N ASN A 197 -14.94 11.68 -10.56
CA ASN A 197 -14.89 12.23 -9.22
C ASN A 197 -13.43 12.34 -8.75
N LYS A 198 -12.94 13.59 -8.68
CA LYS A 198 -11.56 13.89 -8.30
C LYS A 198 -11.20 13.50 -6.88
N TYR A 199 -12.19 13.26 -6.00
CA TYR A 199 -11.90 12.94 -4.59
C TYR A 199 -11.37 11.51 -4.41
N ILE A 200 -11.66 10.62 -5.36
CA ILE A 200 -11.15 9.24 -5.31
C ILE A 200 -9.63 9.27 -5.52
N GLY A 201 -8.88 8.75 -4.55
CA GLY A 201 -7.41 8.67 -4.59
C GLY A 201 -6.69 9.96 -4.14
N THR A 202 -7.41 11.00 -3.74
CA THR A 202 -6.83 12.27 -3.23
C THR A 202 -6.89 12.37 -1.71
N LEU A 203 -6.15 13.32 -1.16
CA LEU A 203 -6.15 13.63 0.27
C LEU A 203 -7.38 14.45 0.66
N VAL A 204 -8.22 13.85 1.50
CA VAL A 204 -9.48 14.44 1.98
C VAL A 204 -9.61 14.31 3.49
N GLU A 205 -10.34 15.23 4.10
CA GLU A 205 -10.76 15.19 5.50
C GLU A 205 -12.27 14.94 5.56
N LEU A 206 -12.70 13.84 6.17
CA LEU A 206 -14.12 13.53 6.31
C LEU A 206 -14.64 14.09 7.63
N GLU A 207 -15.53 15.08 7.56
CA GLU A 207 -16.11 15.69 8.75
C GLU A 207 -17.38 14.96 9.22
N GLY A 208 -17.60 14.97 10.53
CA GLY A 208 -18.85 14.48 11.12
C GLY A 208 -19.00 12.96 11.16
N LEU A 209 -17.92 12.19 10.94
CA LEU A 209 -17.94 10.75 11.12
C LEU A 209 -18.16 10.40 12.59
N LYS A 210 -19.08 9.46 12.83
CA LYS A 210 -19.33 8.85 14.13
C LYS A 210 -19.28 7.34 13.97
N TYR A 211 -18.75 6.65 14.98
CA TYR A 211 -18.86 5.19 15.02
C TYR A 211 -20.32 4.80 15.18
N GLY A 212 -20.79 3.85 14.37
CA GLY A 212 -22.19 3.43 14.34
C GLY A 212 -22.66 2.63 15.56
N ASN A 213 -21.87 2.51 16.64
CA ASN A 213 -22.09 1.53 17.73
C ASN A 213 -22.36 0.11 17.19
N GLU A 214 -21.64 -0.26 16.12
CA GLU A 214 -21.69 -1.57 15.49
C GLU A 214 -20.26 -2.13 15.42
N ILE A 215 -20.14 -3.45 15.51
CA ILE A 215 -18.86 -4.13 15.43
C ILE A 215 -18.83 -4.89 14.12
N PHE A 216 -17.78 -4.65 13.34
CA PHE A 216 -17.37 -5.54 12.27
C PHE A 216 -16.39 -6.57 12.84
N THR A 217 -16.71 -7.86 12.71
CA THR A 217 -15.79 -8.94 13.05
C THR A 217 -15.82 -10.02 11.99
N LEU A 218 -14.63 -10.46 11.59
CA LEU A 218 -14.43 -11.59 10.72
C LEU A 218 -13.76 -12.71 11.52
N ILE A 219 -14.42 -13.87 11.59
CA ILE A 219 -13.92 -15.05 12.31
C ILE A 219 -13.56 -16.12 11.27
N TYR A 220 -12.39 -16.75 11.44
CA TYR A 220 -12.01 -17.93 10.67
C TYR A 220 -12.22 -19.19 11.51
N LEU A 221 -12.93 -20.18 10.96
CA LEU A 221 -13.31 -21.40 11.69
C LEU A 221 -12.11 -22.34 11.91
N SER A 222 -11.21 -22.38 10.94
CA SER A 222 -9.98 -23.15 10.98
C SER A 222 -8.81 -22.33 10.47
N TYR A 223 -7.69 -22.38 11.21
CA TYR A 223 -6.43 -21.77 10.82
C TYR A 223 -5.75 -22.51 9.66
N SER A 224 -6.09 -23.79 9.43
CA SER A 224 -5.46 -24.63 8.41
C SER A 224 -6.19 -24.59 7.07
N GLN A 225 -7.38 -23.98 7.02
CA GLN A 225 -8.16 -23.83 5.80
C GLN A 225 -7.92 -22.45 5.17
N ASP A 226 -8.22 -22.33 3.89
CA ASP A 226 -8.11 -21.07 3.16
C ASP A 226 -9.00 -19.99 3.81
N THR A 227 -8.42 -18.85 4.14
CA THR A 227 -9.13 -17.69 4.71
C THR A 227 -10.02 -16.99 3.68
N LYS A 228 -9.81 -17.27 2.38
CA LYS A 228 -10.66 -16.78 1.30
C LYS A 228 -11.91 -17.62 1.09
N ALA A 229 -11.93 -18.87 1.57
CA ALA A 229 -13.08 -19.77 1.43
C ALA A 229 -14.26 -19.28 2.27
N ALA A 230 -15.42 -19.10 1.64
CA ALA A 230 -16.65 -18.69 2.35
C ALA A 230 -17.11 -19.72 3.39
N THR A 231 -16.77 -21.00 3.21
CA THR A 231 -17.02 -22.07 4.18
C THR A 231 -16.17 -22.00 5.45
N ASN A 232 -15.09 -21.19 5.45
CA ASN A 232 -14.16 -21.09 6.58
C ASN A 232 -14.28 -19.76 7.33
N ARG A 233 -15.33 -18.96 7.09
CA ARG A 233 -15.45 -17.63 7.68
C ARG A 233 -16.86 -17.27 8.11
N ILE A 234 -16.97 -16.39 9.11
CA ILE A 234 -18.22 -15.80 9.58
C ILE A 234 -18.07 -14.28 9.56
N PHE A 235 -19.00 -13.58 8.91
CA PHE A 235 -19.06 -12.11 8.88
C PHE A 235 -20.10 -11.61 9.88
N LEU A 236 -19.63 -11.04 10.98
CA LEU A 236 -20.45 -10.39 11.98
C LEU A 236 -20.43 -8.89 11.71
N SER A 237 -21.50 -8.37 11.12
CA SER A 237 -21.65 -6.95 10.75
C SER A 237 -23.10 -6.50 10.86
N GLY A 238 -23.37 -5.18 10.78
CA GLY A 238 -24.73 -4.61 10.73
C GLY A 238 -25.50 -4.57 12.05
N LYS A 239 -24.88 -5.02 13.16
CA LYS A 239 -25.36 -4.85 14.54
C LYS A 239 -24.22 -5.10 15.52
N THR A 240 -24.46 -4.88 16.82
CA THR A 240 -23.52 -5.30 17.87
C THR A 240 -23.71 -6.79 18.17
N TRP A 241 -22.63 -7.57 18.00
CA TRP A 241 -22.60 -9.02 18.22
C TRP A 241 -22.06 -9.45 19.59
N GLY A 242 -22.04 -8.53 20.57
CA GLY A 242 -21.60 -8.81 21.94
C GLY A 242 -20.09 -9.06 22.10
N ILE A 243 -19.28 -8.73 21.08
CA ILE A 243 -17.83 -8.95 21.09
C ILE A 243 -17.16 -7.85 21.88
N THR A 244 -16.51 -8.22 22.99
CA THR A 244 -15.84 -7.27 23.89
C THR A 244 -14.32 -7.48 23.98
N THR A 245 -13.79 -8.53 23.35
CA THR A 245 -12.36 -8.86 23.30
C THR A 245 -12.02 -9.60 22.01
N TRP A 246 -10.81 -9.38 21.50
CA TRP A 246 -10.24 -10.09 20.35
C TRP A 246 -9.53 -11.40 20.74
N GLY A 247 -9.31 -11.61 22.05
CA GLY A 247 -8.70 -12.83 22.60
C GLY A 247 -9.68 -13.55 23.52
N LEU A 248 -10.11 -14.75 23.11
CA LEU A 248 -10.97 -15.64 23.89
C LEU A 248 -10.28 -17.00 24.04
N SER A 249 -10.31 -17.57 25.26
CA SER A 249 -9.95 -18.98 25.44
C SER A 249 -11.02 -19.87 24.78
N LYS A 250 -10.67 -21.11 24.45
CA LYS A 250 -11.62 -22.10 23.90
C LYS A 250 -12.89 -22.22 24.76
N GLU A 251 -12.73 -22.24 26.08
CA GLU A 251 -13.85 -22.31 27.03
C GLU A 251 -14.75 -21.06 26.95
N LYS A 252 -14.17 -19.85 26.91
CA LYS A 252 -14.94 -18.62 26.81
C LYS A 252 -15.67 -18.49 25.47
N MET A 253 -15.05 -18.95 24.38
CA MET A 253 -15.71 -19.03 23.08
C MET A 253 -16.89 -20.02 23.11
N GLY A 254 -16.70 -21.20 23.73
CA GLY A 254 -17.78 -22.18 23.91
C GLY A 254 -18.99 -21.60 24.65
N LYS A 255 -18.77 -20.92 25.79
CA LYS A 255 -19.84 -20.26 26.54
C LYS A 255 -20.56 -19.18 25.76
N LEU A 256 -19.84 -18.47 24.88
CA LEU A 256 -20.42 -17.41 24.05
C LEU A 256 -21.31 -17.99 22.94
N LEU A 257 -20.89 -19.11 22.34
CA LEU A 257 -21.70 -19.85 21.37
C LEU A 257 -22.95 -20.44 22.04
N GLU A 258 -22.81 -21.05 23.22
CA GLU A 258 -23.92 -21.62 24.00
C GLU A 258 -24.95 -20.56 24.46
N ALA A 259 -24.52 -19.30 24.61
CA ALA A 259 -25.41 -18.20 24.96
C ALA A 259 -26.37 -17.80 23.82
N GLY A 260 -26.24 -18.39 22.63
CA GLY A 260 -27.14 -18.18 21.49
C GLY A 260 -27.02 -16.80 20.83
N THR A 261 -26.03 -15.99 21.24
CA THR A 261 -25.85 -14.61 20.73
C THR A 261 -25.56 -14.60 19.22
N TRP A 262 -25.03 -15.71 18.69
CA TRP A 262 -24.63 -15.85 17.29
C TRP A 262 -25.49 -16.84 16.48
N ASP A 263 -26.65 -17.27 16.98
CA ASP A 263 -27.56 -18.23 16.28
C ASP A 263 -28.16 -17.68 14.97
N GLU A 264 -28.07 -16.37 14.78
CA GLU A 264 -28.43 -15.67 13.54
C GLU A 264 -27.25 -15.48 12.60
N ALA A 265 -26.03 -15.75 13.05
CA ALA A 265 -24.85 -15.66 12.20
C ALA A 265 -24.80 -16.84 11.23
N TYR A 266 -24.21 -16.61 10.07
CA TYR A 266 -24.03 -17.61 9.04
C TYR A 266 -22.54 -17.80 8.76
N VAL A 267 -22.14 -19.05 8.59
CA VAL A 267 -20.89 -19.38 7.92
C VAL A 267 -21.04 -18.95 6.47
N GLY A 268 -20.11 -18.16 5.96
CA GLY A 268 -20.29 -17.56 4.66
C GLY A 268 -19.51 -16.28 4.44
N SER A 269 -19.77 -15.64 3.31
CA SER A 269 -19.33 -14.30 2.99
C SER A 269 -20.53 -13.35 2.89
N GLY A 270 -20.28 -12.05 2.70
CA GLY A 270 -21.37 -11.10 2.46
C GLY A 270 -22.32 -11.46 1.30
N ASN A 271 -21.91 -12.38 0.40
CA ASN A 271 -22.68 -12.81 -0.76
C ASN A 271 -23.03 -14.32 -0.77
N GLU A 272 -22.54 -15.12 0.18
CA GLU A 272 -22.66 -16.59 0.17
C GLU A 272 -22.91 -17.10 1.59
N THR A 273 -23.87 -18.01 1.80
CA THR A 273 -24.17 -18.60 3.11
C THR A 273 -24.13 -20.13 3.06
N HIS A 274 -23.42 -20.77 3.99
CA HIS A 274 -23.20 -22.22 4.06
C HIS A 274 -23.85 -22.89 5.28
N GLY A 275 -24.70 -22.15 6.01
CA GLY A 275 -25.37 -22.64 7.20
C GLY A 275 -25.24 -21.66 8.36
N LYS A 276 -26.04 -21.87 9.40
CA LYS A 276 -25.95 -21.10 10.64
C LYS A 276 -24.75 -21.57 11.47
N VAL A 277 -24.20 -20.64 12.25
CA VAL A 277 -23.15 -20.91 13.26
C VAL A 277 -23.70 -21.79 14.36
#